data_AF-A0A8T3B3F3-F1
#
_entry.id   AF-A0A8T3B3F3-F1
#
_cell.length_a   1.000
_cell.length_b   1.000
_cell.length_c   1.000
_cell.angle_alpha   90.00
_cell.angle_beta   90.00
_cell.angle_gamma   90.00
#
_symmetry.space_group_name_H-M   'P 1'
#
loop_
_entity.id
_entity.type
_entity.pdbx_description
1 polymer ?
#
loop_
_entity_poly.entity_id
_entity_poly.type
_entity_poly.pdbx_seq_one_letter_code
_entity_poly.pdbx_strand_id
1 'polypeptide(L)'
;MASSSRSGPTFKLHPLVIVNISDHYTRVKAQTQRSVSTGTASSSLTAANGSAAPRVFGCVIGEQRGRTVEIFNSFEMILDPISQTLDRAFLEKKQELYKKVFPNFYILGWYSTGNDAEESDMQIHKALMDINESPVYVLLNPAISHAKKDLPVTIFETVAAHLTGIHSAIKMLNSRIRIVHQYLLAMQRGDVPLENSLLRQVSSLLRRLPAMESEKFQDDFLMEFNDTLLMTYLAMFTNCASTMNELVEKFSTIYDRHSRRGGRTSFI
;
A
#
# COMPACT_ATOMS: atom_id res chain seq x y z
N MET A 1 8.05 -9.96 0.07
CA MET A 1 7.46 -8.99 -0.86
C MET A 1 6.78 -9.77 -1.98
N ALA A 2 5.47 -9.96 -1.93
CA ALA A 2 4.74 -10.64 -3.00
C ALA A 2 4.62 -9.67 -4.19
N SER A 3 5.13 -10.05 -5.37
CA SER A 3 4.99 -9.25 -6.59
C SER A 3 3.52 -9.33 -7.05
N SER A 4 2.76 -8.27 -6.84
CA SER A 4 1.37 -8.15 -7.30
C SER A 4 1.30 -7.97 -8.83
N SER A 5 0.27 -8.56 -9.41
CA SER A 5 -0.12 -8.40 -10.81
C SER A 5 -0.38 -6.93 -11.15
N ARG A 6 0.04 -6.48 -12.34
CA ARG A 6 -0.02 -5.08 -12.81
C ARG A 6 -1.44 -4.60 -13.18
N SER A 7 -2.47 -4.93 -12.38
CA SER A 7 -3.82 -4.37 -12.51
C SER A 7 -4.12 -3.23 -11.51
N GLY A 8 -3.12 -2.79 -10.75
CA GLY A 8 -3.25 -1.68 -9.79
C GLY A 8 -3.43 -0.30 -10.44
N PRO A 9 -3.93 0.70 -9.68
CA PRO A 9 -4.04 2.08 -10.13
C PRO A 9 -2.69 2.67 -10.57
N THR A 10 -2.72 3.59 -11.54
CA THR A 10 -1.53 4.32 -11.98
C THR A 10 -1.26 5.48 -11.03
N PHE A 11 -0.10 5.50 -10.39
CA PHE A 11 0.31 6.59 -9.51
C PHE A 11 1.10 7.64 -10.26
N LYS A 12 0.71 8.91 -10.10
CA LYS A 12 1.54 10.07 -10.49
C LYS A 12 1.97 10.81 -9.24
N LEU A 13 3.26 10.90 -9.02
CA LEU A 13 3.84 11.59 -7.89
C LEU A 13 4.37 12.96 -8.32
N HIS A 14 3.79 14.03 -7.76
CA HIS A 14 4.26 15.38 -8.04
C HIS A 14 5.59 15.67 -7.31
N PRO A 15 6.61 16.29 -7.95
CA PRO A 15 7.91 16.53 -7.34
C PRO A 15 7.88 17.31 -6.03
N LEU A 16 6.89 18.19 -5.85
CA LEU A 16 6.66 18.93 -4.61
C LEU A 16 6.56 18.00 -3.38
N VAL A 17 5.94 16.84 -3.53
CA VAL A 17 5.78 15.86 -2.45
C VAL A 17 7.14 15.37 -1.96
N ILE A 18 8.04 15.07 -2.89
CA ILE A 18 9.41 14.60 -2.59
C ILE A 18 10.18 15.70 -1.86
N VAL A 19 10.05 16.95 -2.33
CA VAL A 19 10.68 18.12 -1.70
C VAL A 19 10.18 18.29 -0.26
N ASN A 20 8.86 18.24 -0.04
CA ASN A 20 8.27 18.36 1.30
C ASN A 20 8.75 17.25 2.26
N ILE A 21 8.79 16.00 1.80
CA ILE A 21 9.24 14.87 2.62
C ILE A 21 10.73 15.04 2.95
N SER A 22 11.54 15.44 1.97
CA SER A 22 12.98 15.65 2.14
C SER A 22 13.29 16.80 3.09
N ASP A 23 12.55 17.91 2.97
CA ASP A 23 12.62 19.06 3.89
C ASP A 23 12.24 18.65 5.32
N HIS A 24 11.12 17.95 5.49
CA HIS A 24 10.67 17.46 6.79
C HIS A 24 11.74 16.58 7.46
N TYR A 25 12.27 15.60 6.75
CA TYR A 25 13.34 14.74 7.25
C TYR A 25 14.59 15.54 7.65
N THR A 26 15.03 16.46 6.79
CA THR A 26 16.26 17.23 7.01
C THR A 26 16.11 18.15 8.22
N ARG A 27 14.94 18.78 8.39
CA ARG A 27 14.65 19.63 9.54
C ARG A 27 14.68 18.86 10.85
N VAL A 28 14.01 17.70 10.91
CA VAL A 28 13.99 16.85 12.11
C VAL A 28 15.40 16.35 12.44
N LYS A 29 16.15 15.90 11.43
CA LYS A 29 17.55 15.47 11.61
C LYS A 29 18.44 16.57 12.18
N ALA A 30 18.32 17.80 11.70
CA ALA A 30 19.09 18.93 12.21
C ALA A 30 18.73 19.29 13.65
N GLN A 31 17.46 19.18 14.04
CA GLN A 31 17.01 19.43 15.42
C GLN A 31 17.54 18.37 16.40
N THR A 32 17.47 17.09 16.04
CA THR A 32 17.98 15.99 16.86
C THR A 32 19.51 16.03 17.03
N GLN A 33 20.24 16.57 16.06
CA GLN A 33 21.70 16.73 16.18
C GLN A 33 22.11 17.91 17.08
N ARG A 34 21.27 18.94 17.24
CA ARG A 34 21.55 20.09 18.11
C ARG A 34 21.35 19.81 19.60
N SER A 35 20.45 18.90 19.96
CA SER A 35 20.20 18.51 21.36
C SER A 35 21.33 17.66 21.96
N VAL A 36 22.22 17.11 21.13
CA VAL A 36 23.38 16.32 21.59
C VAL A 36 24.59 17.21 21.91
N SER A 37 24.68 18.42 21.34
CA SER A 37 25.83 19.33 21.52
C SER A 37 25.67 20.40 22.60
N THR A 38 24.47 20.56 23.18
CA THR A 38 24.20 21.54 24.25
C THR A 38 23.70 20.81 25.50
N GLY A 39 24.61 20.58 26.45
CA GLY A 39 24.38 19.82 27.68
C GLY A 39 23.46 20.51 28.69
N THR A 40 22.16 20.53 28.42
CA THR A 40 21.12 20.80 29.43
C THR A 40 20.03 19.75 29.28
N ALA A 41 20.04 18.78 30.19
CA ALA A 41 19.04 17.72 30.29
C ALA A 41 17.68 18.32 30.69
N SER A 42 16.78 18.50 29.73
CA SER A 42 15.34 18.59 29.99
C SER A 42 14.59 17.67 29.02
N SER A 43 14.31 16.47 29.51
CA SER A 43 13.17 15.59 29.20
C SER A 43 12.66 15.55 27.75
N SER A 44 13.22 14.64 26.95
CA SER A 44 12.45 13.85 25.99
C SER A 44 13.06 12.44 25.92
N LEU A 45 12.42 11.50 26.62
CA LEU A 45 12.85 10.11 26.74
C LEU A 45 12.52 9.33 25.45
N THR A 46 13.48 9.26 24.52
CA THR A 46 13.59 8.18 23.52
C THR A 46 15.06 7.88 23.20
N ALA A 47 15.93 7.90 24.21
CA ALA A 47 17.27 7.32 24.11
C ALA A 47 17.19 5.81 24.38
N ALA A 48 16.69 5.05 23.40
CA ALA A 48 16.86 3.61 23.34
C ALA A 48 17.36 3.25 21.93
N ASN A 49 18.57 2.69 21.89
CA ASN A 49 19.34 2.20 20.74
C ASN A 49 20.01 3.27 19.83
N GLY A 50 21.32 3.12 19.66
CA GLY A 50 22.19 4.09 19.01
C GLY A 50 21.93 4.29 17.51
N SER A 51 22.33 5.46 17.03
CA SER A 51 22.67 5.72 15.62
C SER A 51 21.60 5.42 14.56
N ALA A 52 20.30 5.41 14.89
CA ALA A 52 19.24 5.35 13.88
C ALA A 52 18.92 6.75 13.38
N ALA A 53 18.91 6.94 12.05
CA ALA A 53 18.43 8.18 11.45
C ALA A 53 16.95 8.40 11.81
N PRO A 54 16.51 9.66 12.06
CA PRO A 54 15.14 9.91 12.48
C PRO A 54 14.15 9.51 11.38
N ARG A 55 13.11 8.76 11.73
CA ARG A 55 11.98 8.50 10.81
C ARG A 55 10.96 9.61 10.97
N VAL A 56 10.48 10.15 9.85
CA VAL A 56 9.42 11.16 9.82
C VAL A 56 8.18 10.60 9.14
N PHE A 57 7.01 11.08 9.55
CA PHE A 57 5.71 10.59 9.09
C PHE A 57 4.81 11.74 8.65
N GLY A 58 3.97 11.51 7.65
CA GLY A 58 2.97 12.49 7.23
C GLY A 58 1.94 11.93 6.28
N CYS A 59 0.95 12.74 5.94
CA CYS A 59 -0.09 12.38 4.99
C CYS A 59 0.27 12.88 3.59
N VAL A 60 -0.18 12.12 2.58
CA VAL A 60 -0.15 12.55 1.18
C VAL A 60 -1.57 12.86 0.73
N ILE A 61 -1.70 13.96 -0.02
CA ILE A 61 -2.99 14.44 -0.52
C ILE A 61 -2.94 14.66 -2.03
N GLY A 62 -4.12 14.55 -2.63
CA GLY A 62 -4.31 14.77 -4.03
C GLY A 62 -5.70 14.31 -4.44
N GLU A 63 -5.82 13.84 -5.66
CA GLU A 63 -7.09 13.42 -6.22
C GLU A 63 -6.94 12.13 -7.02
N GLN A 64 -8.03 11.39 -7.12
CA GLN A 64 -8.12 10.20 -7.95
C GLN A 64 -9.07 10.45 -9.10
N ARG A 65 -8.59 10.27 -10.32
CA ARG A 65 -9.37 10.36 -11.55
C ARG A 65 -9.44 8.97 -12.18
N GLY A 66 -10.53 8.26 -11.91
CA GLY A 66 -10.72 6.87 -12.34
C GLY A 66 -9.66 5.94 -11.72
N ARG A 67 -8.79 5.37 -12.58
CA ARG A 67 -7.69 4.49 -12.15
C ARG A 67 -6.37 5.22 -11.92
N THR A 68 -6.32 6.53 -12.13
CA THR A 68 -5.10 7.32 -11.90
C THR A 68 -5.21 8.04 -10.56
N VAL A 69 -4.23 7.80 -9.69
CA VAL A 69 -4.09 8.49 -8.40
C VAL A 69 -2.96 9.50 -8.55
N GLU A 70 -3.31 10.79 -8.44
CA GLU A 70 -2.36 11.89 -8.57
C GLU A 70 -2.07 12.48 -7.20
N ILE A 71 -0.84 12.27 -6.72
CA ILE A 71 -0.36 12.75 -5.41
C ILE A 71 0.29 14.11 -5.64
N PHE A 72 -0.38 15.17 -5.19
CA PHE A 72 0.01 16.56 -5.48
C PHE A 72 0.80 17.21 -4.36
N ASN A 73 0.46 16.90 -3.11
CA ASN A 73 1.05 17.58 -1.95
C ASN A 73 1.11 16.62 -0.76
N SER A 74 1.80 17.04 0.29
CA SER A 74 1.95 16.27 1.52
C SER A 74 2.08 17.19 2.72
N PHE A 75 1.74 16.67 3.89
CA PHE A 75 1.88 17.40 5.13
C PHE A 75 2.22 16.49 6.31
N GLU A 76 2.86 17.06 7.32
CA GLU A 76 3.35 16.33 8.50
C GLU A 76 2.20 15.86 9.39
N MET A 77 2.35 14.67 9.95
CA MET A 77 1.40 14.05 10.87
C MET A 77 2.03 13.95 12.26
N ILE A 78 1.19 14.11 13.28
CA ILE A 78 1.60 13.96 14.68
C ILE A 78 1.13 12.60 15.16
N LEU A 79 2.06 11.82 15.68
CA LEU A 79 1.77 10.61 16.44
C LEU A 79 1.95 10.91 17.92
N ASP A 80 1.05 10.40 18.74
CA ASP A 80 1.23 10.43 20.18
C ASP A 80 2.46 9.58 20.55
N PRO A 81 3.49 10.15 21.19
CA PRO A 81 4.74 9.45 21.49
C PRO A 81 4.55 8.21 22.37
N ILE A 82 3.49 8.15 23.19
CA ILE A 82 3.27 7.05 24.14
C ILE A 82 2.42 5.96 23.51
N SER A 83 1.27 6.33 22.94
CA SER A 83 0.33 5.36 22.39
C SER A 83 0.62 4.95 20.94
N GLN A 84 1.55 5.65 20.26
CA GLN A 84 1.80 5.52 18.82
C GLN A 84 0.53 5.70 17.97
N THR A 85 -0.49 6.34 18.53
CA THR A 85 -1.74 6.60 17.82
C THR A 85 -1.68 7.91 17.06
N LEU A 86 -2.44 7.96 15.97
CA LEU A 86 -2.58 9.12 15.12
C LEU A 86 -3.46 10.17 15.80
N ASP A 87 -2.99 11.43 15.87
CA ASP A 87 -3.82 12.56 16.32
C ASP A 87 -4.85 12.91 15.25
N ARG A 88 -6.07 12.37 15.41
CA ARG A 88 -7.17 12.56 14.46
C ARG A 88 -7.67 14.00 14.41
N ALA A 89 -7.71 14.68 15.56
CA ALA A 89 -8.20 16.05 15.63
C ALA A 89 -7.26 17.01 14.88
N PHE A 90 -5.95 16.80 15.01
CA PHE A 90 -4.96 17.52 14.21
C PHE A 90 -5.13 17.24 12.72
N LEU A 91 -5.30 15.96 12.35
CA LEU A 91 -5.43 15.55 10.96
C LEU A 91 -6.68 16.15 10.27
N GLU A 92 -7.84 16.08 10.93
CA GLU A 92 -9.10 16.63 10.44
C GLU A 92 -9.01 18.14 10.23
N LYS A 93 -8.50 18.86 11.24
CA LYS A 93 -8.29 20.32 11.15
C LYS A 93 -7.37 20.68 9.99
N LYS A 94 -6.29 19.91 9.80
CA LYS A 94 -5.33 20.15 8.71
C LYS A 94 -5.93 19.86 7.35
N GLN A 95 -6.72 18.79 7.24
CA GLN A 95 -7.47 18.46 6.03
C GLN A 95 -8.47 19.57 5.66
N GLU A 96 -9.20 20.13 6.63
CA GLU A 96 -10.12 21.26 6.38
C GLU A 96 -9.40 22.48 5.81
N LEU A 97 -8.22 22.82 6.32
CA LEU A 97 -7.43 23.94 5.81
C LEU A 97 -6.99 23.72 4.35
N TYR A 98 -6.56 22.51 4.01
CA TYR A 98 -6.21 22.18 2.62
C TYR A 98 -7.43 22.22 1.71
N LYS A 99 -8.59 21.74 2.16
CA LYS A 99 -9.84 21.79 1.40
C LYS A 99 -10.29 23.22 1.07
N LYS A 100 -9.92 24.21 1.88
CA LYS A 100 -10.21 25.63 1.57
C LYS A 100 -9.47 26.13 0.32
N VAL A 101 -8.28 25.59 0.04
CA VAL A 101 -7.45 26.00 -1.10
C VAL A 101 -7.58 25.03 -2.26
N PHE A 102 -7.73 23.74 -1.98
CA PHE A 102 -7.86 22.66 -2.95
C PHE A 102 -9.07 21.79 -2.62
N PRO A 103 -10.30 22.19 -3.00
CA PRO A 103 -11.54 21.51 -2.60
C PRO A 103 -11.66 20.05 -3.03
N ASN A 104 -11.03 19.70 -4.16
CA ASN A 104 -11.07 18.35 -4.73
C ASN A 104 -10.04 17.41 -4.08
N PHE A 105 -9.13 17.93 -3.24
CA PHE A 105 -8.08 17.12 -2.65
C PHE A 105 -8.58 16.43 -1.39
N TYR A 106 -8.20 15.16 -1.26
CA TYR A 106 -8.44 14.36 -0.06
C TYR A 106 -7.19 13.57 0.31
N ILE A 107 -7.22 12.95 1.48
CA ILE A 107 -6.11 12.14 1.99
C ILE A 107 -6.07 10.84 1.19
N LEU A 108 -5.03 10.71 0.36
CA LEU A 108 -4.79 9.51 -0.44
C LEU A 108 -4.07 8.43 0.36
N GLY A 109 -3.34 8.83 1.41
CA GLY A 109 -2.60 7.92 2.25
C GLY A 109 -1.53 8.65 3.05
N TRP A 110 -0.38 8.02 3.23
CA TRP A 110 0.69 8.53 4.09
C TRP A 110 2.09 8.26 3.53
N TYR A 111 3.07 8.95 4.09
CA TYR A 111 4.47 8.74 3.80
C TYR A 111 5.29 8.47 5.06
N SER A 112 6.40 7.78 4.89
CA SER A 112 7.47 7.73 5.88
C SER A 112 8.84 7.82 5.22
N THR A 113 9.86 8.03 6.05
CA THR A 113 11.26 7.86 5.63
C THR A 113 11.86 6.61 6.26
N GLY A 114 12.62 5.85 5.47
CA GLY A 114 13.27 4.63 5.93
C GLY A 114 13.98 3.88 4.81
N ASN A 115 14.67 2.81 5.16
CA ASN A 115 15.33 1.95 4.18
C ASN A 115 14.36 0.99 3.48
N ASP A 116 13.42 0.44 4.24
CA ASP A 116 12.38 -0.49 3.80
C ASP A 116 11.13 -0.32 4.68
N ALA A 117 10.01 -0.93 4.29
CA ALA A 117 8.79 -0.97 5.07
C ALA A 117 8.97 -1.85 6.32
N GLU A 118 8.59 -1.33 7.48
CA GLU A 118 8.72 -1.99 8.78
C GLU A 118 7.37 -2.52 9.29
N GLU A 119 7.37 -3.50 10.20
CA GLU A 119 6.11 -4.04 10.75
C GLU A 119 5.33 -2.96 11.55
N SER A 120 6.02 -2.04 12.20
CA SER A 120 5.44 -0.88 12.88
C SER A 120 4.62 0.02 11.95
N ASP A 121 4.97 0.07 10.65
CA ASP A 121 4.26 0.86 9.64
C ASP A 121 2.81 0.39 9.47
N MET A 122 2.53 -0.88 9.77
CA MET A 122 1.20 -1.48 9.67
C MET A 122 0.20 -0.85 10.64
N GLN A 123 0.66 -0.36 11.80
CA GLN A 123 -0.21 0.29 12.79
C GLN A 123 -0.75 1.61 12.24
N ILE A 124 0.13 2.42 11.65
CA ILE A 124 -0.22 3.68 10.99
C ILE A 124 -1.13 3.43 9.79
N HIS A 125 -0.78 2.43 8.98
CA HIS A 125 -1.56 2.06 7.81
C HIS A 125 -3.00 1.66 8.18
N LYS A 126 -3.19 0.84 9.22
CA LYS A 126 -4.52 0.46 9.73
C LYS A 126 -5.29 1.65 10.29
N ALA A 127 -4.63 2.56 11.02
CA ALA A 127 -5.31 3.75 11.55
C ALA A 127 -5.84 4.68 10.45
N LEU A 128 -5.13 4.76 9.31
CA LEU A 128 -5.56 5.54 8.14
C LEU A 128 -6.64 4.85 7.30
N MET A 129 -6.85 3.54 7.44
CA MET A 129 -7.94 2.84 6.75
C MET A 129 -9.34 3.33 7.14
N ASP A 130 -9.47 3.89 8.35
CA ASP A 130 -10.72 4.51 8.80
C ASP A 130 -11.06 5.81 8.03
N ILE A 131 -10.06 6.42 7.38
CA ILE A 131 -10.18 7.70 6.66
C ILE A 131 -10.25 7.45 5.15
N ASN A 132 -9.47 6.50 4.65
CA ASN A 132 -9.45 6.08 3.26
C ASN A 132 -9.36 4.56 3.21
N GLU A 133 -10.34 3.91 2.58
CA GLU A 133 -10.46 2.44 2.51
C GLU A 133 -9.24 1.75 1.87
N SER A 134 -8.46 2.49 1.07
CA SER A 134 -7.25 2.01 0.40
C SER A 134 -6.14 3.05 0.47
N PRO A 135 -5.53 3.28 1.66
CA PRO A 135 -4.53 4.32 1.81
C PRO A 135 -3.22 3.90 1.13
N VAL A 136 -2.67 4.79 0.31
CA VAL A 136 -1.36 4.61 -0.34
C VAL A 136 -0.24 4.84 0.67
N TYR A 137 0.82 4.03 0.63
CA TYR A 137 2.00 4.25 1.47
C TYR A 137 3.22 4.64 0.62
N VAL A 138 3.74 5.85 0.82
CA VAL A 138 4.91 6.39 0.12
C VAL A 138 6.14 6.32 1.03
N LEU A 139 7.12 5.50 0.68
CA LEU A 139 8.39 5.40 1.40
C LEU A 139 9.47 6.17 0.64
N LEU A 140 10.08 7.15 1.28
CA LEU A 140 11.27 7.83 0.77
C LEU A 140 12.51 7.33 1.51
N ASN A 141 13.51 6.82 0.78
CA ASN A 141 14.79 6.47 1.37
C ASN A 141 15.75 7.68 1.29
N PRO A 142 16.09 8.30 2.43
CA PRO A 142 16.98 9.47 2.45
C PRO A 142 18.46 9.10 2.25
N ALA A 143 18.82 7.82 2.28
CA ALA A 143 20.18 7.38 2.05
C ALA A 143 20.53 7.46 0.56
N ILE A 144 21.56 8.24 0.24
CA ILE A 144 22.06 8.38 -1.12
C ILE A 144 22.88 7.13 -1.46
N SER A 145 22.37 6.30 -2.37
CA SER A 145 23.17 5.24 -2.99
C SER A 145 23.57 5.69 -4.39
N HIS A 146 24.85 6.07 -4.58
CA HIS A 146 25.38 6.46 -5.89
C HIS A 146 25.34 5.33 -6.94
N ALA A 147 25.09 4.09 -6.51
CA ALA A 147 24.91 2.94 -7.39
C ALA A 147 23.48 2.83 -7.97
N LYS A 148 22.47 3.41 -7.30
CA LYS A 148 21.08 3.40 -7.77
C LYS A 148 20.79 4.70 -8.52
N LYS A 149 20.50 4.60 -9.82
CA LYS A 149 20.13 5.76 -10.67
C LYS A 149 18.66 6.16 -10.54
N ASP A 150 17.85 5.32 -9.91
CA ASP A 150 16.42 5.57 -9.72
C ASP A 150 16.16 6.45 -8.52
N LEU A 151 15.05 7.22 -8.61
CA LEU A 151 14.56 8.01 -7.50
C LEU A 151 14.26 7.09 -6.30
N PRO A 152 14.76 7.38 -5.08
CA PRO A 152 14.62 6.51 -3.92
C PRO A 152 13.24 6.66 -3.26
N VAL A 153 12.18 6.55 -4.06
CA VAL A 153 10.78 6.60 -3.62
C VAL A 153 10.08 5.32 -4.05
N THR A 154 9.44 4.65 -3.10
CA THR A 154 8.66 3.45 -3.32
C THR A 154 7.21 3.71 -2.89
N ILE A 155 6.25 3.30 -3.72
CA ILE A 155 4.83 3.44 -3.42
C ILE A 155 4.26 2.04 -3.22
N PHE A 156 3.70 1.80 -2.04
CA PHE A 156 3.04 0.57 -1.66
C PHE A 156 1.52 0.75 -1.70
N GLU A 157 0.84 -0.25 -2.21
CA GLU A 157 -0.63 -0.35 -2.23
C GLU A 157 -1.10 -1.54 -1.39
N THR A 158 -2.33 -1.45 -0.90
CA THR A 158 -2.92 -2.51 -0.09
C THR A 158 -3.62 -3.53 -0.99
N VAL A 159 -3.00 -4.70 -1.19
CA VAL A 159 -3.66 -5.85 -1.84
C VAL A 159 -4.95 -6.23 -1.11
N ALA A 160 -4.98 -6.03 0.21
CA ALA A 160 -6.16 -6.29 1.03
C ALA A 160 -7.36 -5.42 0.67
N ALA A 161 -7.20 -4.18 0.17
CA ALA A 161 -8.34 -3.32 -0.14
C ALA A 161 -9.17 -3.88 -1.31
N HIS A 162 -8.52 -4.41 -2.35
CA HIS A 162 -9.20 -5.09 -3.46
C HIS A 162 -9.97 -6.33 -2.97
N LEU A 163 -9.35 -7.13 -2.11
CA LEU A 163 -10.00 -8.30 -1.50
C LEU A 163 -11.14 -7.91 -0.55
N THR A 164 -11.01 -6.82 0.19
CA THR A 164 -12.06 -6.26 1.07
C THR A 164 -13.25 -5.77 0.27
N GLY A 165 -13.02 -5.14 -0.90
CA GLY A 165 -14.09 -4.72 -1.81
C GLY A 165 -14.90 -5.92 -2.31
N ILE A 166 -14.22 -6.96 -2.81
CA ILE A 166 -14.85 -8.22 -3.24
C ILE A 166 -15.60 -8.88 -2.07
N HIS A 167 -14.95 -8.97 -0.90
CA HIS A 167 -15.55 -9.55 0.30
C HIS A 167 -16.84 -8.82 0.72
N SER A 168 -16.83 -7.49 0.71
CA SER A 168 -17.99 -6.66 1.10
C SER A 168 -19.15 -6.84 0.13
N ALA A 169 -18.87 -6.92 -1.17
CA ALA A 169 -19.88 -7.19 -2.19
C ALA A 169 -20.53 -8.57 -2.00
N ILE A 170 -19.73 -9.61 -1.77
CA ILE A 170 -20.22 -10.98 -1.48
C ILE A 170 -21.07 -10.98 -0.20
N LYS A 171 -20.61 -10.31 0.86
CA LYS A 171 -21.34 -10.19 2.13
C LYS A 171 -22.69 -9.52 1.94
N MET A 172 -22.75 -8.43 1.17
CA MET A 172 -23.99 -7.71 0.88
C MET A 172 -24.98 -8.59 0.10
N LEU A 173 -24.51 -9.29 -0.94
CA LEU A 173 -25.34 -10.22 -1.71
C LEU A 173 -25.86 -11.36 -0.82
N ASN A 174 -24.99 -11.95 0.00
CA ASN A 174 -25.35 -13.04 0.91
C ASN A 174 -26.40 -12.61 1.93
N SER A 175 -26.30 -11.39 2.47
CA SER A 175 -27.32 -10.81 3.36
C SER A 175 -28.69 -10.71 2.67
N ARG A 176 -28.73 -10.22 1.42
CA ARG A 176 -29.98 -10.14 0.65
C ARG A 176 -30.59 -11.51 0.37
N ILE A 177 -29.78 -12.49 -0.03
CA ILE A 177 -30.24 -13.87 -0.28
C ILE A 177 -30.83 -14.49 1.00
N ARG A 178 -30.20 -14.27 2.17
CA ARG A 178 -30.71 -14.77 3.46
C ARG A 178 -32.08 -14.19 3.80
N ILE A 179 -32.28 -12.88 3.59
CA ILE A 179 -33.57 -12.22 3.85
C ILE A 179 -34.66 -12.83 2.98
N VAL A 180 -34.41 -12.96 1.67
CA VAL A 180 -35.37 -13.57 0.74
C VAL A 180 -35.69 -15.01 1.14
N HIS A 181 -34.66 -15.81 1.46
CA HIS A 181 -34.85 -17.19 1.91
C HIS A 181 -35.67 -17.29 3.20
N GLN A 182 -35.37 -16.46 4.21
CA GLN A 182 -36.10 -16.44 5.47
C GLN A 182 -37.56 -16.01 5.29
N TYR A 183 -37.81 -15.04 4.41
CA TYR A 183 -39.16 -14.59 4.09
C TYR A 183 -39.98 -15.70 3.41
N LEU A 184 -39.39 -16.41 2.45
CA LEU A 184 -40.04 -17.55 1.79
C LEU A 184 -40.37 -18.68 2.77
N LEU A 185 -39.46 -18.98 3.73
CA LEU A 185 -39.73 -19.95 4.78
C LEU A 185 -40.87 -19.52 5.71
N ALA A 186 -40.96 -18.23 6.05
CA ALA A 186 -42.05 -17.69 6.87
C ALA A 186 -43.41 -17.79 6.14
N MET A 187 -43.44 -17.53 4.83
CA MET A 187 -44.64 -17.73 4.01
C MET A 187 -45.05 -19.20 3.92
N GLN A 188 -44.08 -20.12 3.81
CA GLN A 188 -44.34 -21.56 3.79
C GLN A 188 -44.93 -22.06 5.11
N ARG A 189 -44.50 -21.51 6.25
CA ARG A 189 -45.05 -21.84 7.58
C ARG A 189 -46.41 -21.21 7.87
N GLY A 190 -46.85 -20.26 7.04
CA GLY A 190 -48.10 -19.53 7.25
C GLY A 190 -47.98 -18.33 8.19
N ASP A 191 -46.76 -17.94 8.59
CA ASP A 191 -46.50 -16.76 9.43
C ASP A 191 -46.77 -15.44 8.68
N VAL A 192 -46.69 -15.48 7.34
CA VAL A 192 -46.83 -14.34 6.42
C VAL A 192 -47.76 -14.75 5.27
N PRO A 193 -48.68 -13.88 4.81
CA PRO A 193 -49.59 -14.20 3.72
C PRO A 193 -48.86 -14.53 2.40
N LEU A 194 -49.42 -15.46 1.63
CA LEU A 194 -48.83 -15.91 0.38
C LEU A 194 -48.98 -14.86 -0.73
N GLU A 195 -47.86 -14.33 -1.21
CA GLU A 195 -47.79 -13.34 -2.26
C GLU A 195 -47.25 -13.94 -3.57
N ASN A 196 -48.15 -14.17 -4.53
CA ASN A 196 -47.82 -14.86 -5.80
C ASN A 196 -46.92 -14.04 -6.74
N SER A 197 -46.99 -12.71 -6.69
CA SER A 197 -46.11 -11.79 -7.45
C SER A 197 -44.65 -12.01 -7.10
N LEU A 198 -44.33 -12.04 -5.80
CA LEU A 198 -42.98 -12.25 -5.30
C LEU A 198 -42.45 -13.64 -5.68
N LEU A 199 -43.27 -14.69 -5.51
CA LEU A 199 -42.90 -16.06 -5.87
C LEU A 199 -42.53 -16.18 -7.35
N ARG A 200 -43.29 -15.50 -8.24
CA ARG A 200 -42.98 -15.46 -9.68
C ARG A 200 -41.68 -14.73 -9.98
N GLN A 201 -41.39 -13.63 -9.27
CA GLN A 201 -40.13 -12.90 -9.42
C GLN A 201 -38.92 -13.74 -8.97
N VAL A 202 -39.02 -14.38 -7.80
CA VAL A 202 -37.98 -15.28 -7.29
C VAL A 202 -37.76 -16.45 -8.25
N SER A 203 -38.84 -17.08 -8.75
CA SER A 203 -38.75 -18.16 -9.73
C SER A 203 -38.07 -17.71 -11.02
N SER A 204 -38.40 -16.51 -11.53
CA SER A 204 -37.73 -15.94 -12.70
C SER A 204 -36.25 -15.66 -12.45
N LEU A 205 -35.86 -15.29 -11.24
CA LEU A 205 -34.47 -15.02 -10.88
C LEU A 205 -33.67 -16.33 -10.79
N LEU A 206 -34.23 -17.38 -10.18
CA LEU A 206 -33.60 -18.69 -10.10
C LEU A 206 -33.40 -19.33 -11.49
N ARG A 207 -34.36 -19.17 -12.42
CA ARG A 207 -34.25 -19.68 -13.79
C ARG A 207 -33.18 -18.99 -14.64
N ARG A 208 -32.68 -17.83 -14.21
CA ARG A 208 -31.57 -17.12 -14.88
C ARG A 208 -30.20 -17.61 -14.41
N LEU A 209 -30.17 -18.47 -13.38
CA LEU A 209 -28.96 -19.10 -12.92
C LEU A 209 -28.83 -20.47 -13.59
N PRO A 210 -27.63 -20.87 -14.01
CA PRO A 210 -26.37 -20.11 -14.00
C PRO A 210 -26.34 -18.99 -15.07
N ALA A 211 -25.77 -17.84 -14.71
CA ALA A 211 -25.85 -16.62 -15.52
C ALA A 211 -25.03 -16.70 -16.82
N MET A 212 -24.00 -17.56 -16.87
CA MET A 212 -23.09 -17.70 -18.01
C MET A 212 -22.64 -19.17 -18.14
N GLU A 213 -23.23 -19.89 -19.08
CA GLU A 213 -22.84 -21.25 -19.48
C GLU A 213 -22.90 -21.37 -21.01
N SER A 214 -22.09 -20.59 -21.72
CA SER A 214 -21.92 -20.78 -23.16
C SER A 214 -20.51 -21.31 -23.46
N GLU A 215 -20.39 -22.17 -24.47
CA GLU A 215 -19.09 -22.66 -24.94
C GLU A 215 -18.18 -21.49 -25.33
N LYS A 216 -18.74 -20.50 -26.03
CA LYS A 216 -18.01 -19.26 -26.36
C LYS A 216 -17.44 -18.56 -25.12
N PHE A 217 -18.20 -18.47 -24.03
CA PHE A 217 -17.70 -17.86 -22.79
C PHE A 217 -16.58 -18.70 -22.18
N GLN A 218 -16.67 -20.03 -22.22
CA GLN A 218 -15.60 -20.90 -21.71
C GLN A 218 -14.32 -20.73 -22.52
N ASP A 219 -14.42 -20.66 -23.85
CA ASP A 219 -13.28 -20.43 -24.72
C ASP A 219 -12.65 -19.05 -24.46
N ASP A 220 -13.47 -17.99 -24.42
CA ASP A 220 -13.00 -16.63 -24.12
C ASP A 220 -12.34 -16.55 -22.72
N PHE A 221 -12.95 -17.19 -21.72
CA PHE A 221 -12.42 -17.25 -20.36
C PHE A 221 -11.09 -18.00 -20.28
N LEU A 222 -10.99 -19.17 -20.94
CA LEU A 222 -9.76 -19.96 -20.97
C LEU A 222 -8.64 -19.24 -21.70
N MET A 223 -8.97 -18.53 -22.79
CA MET A 223 -8.00 -17.70 -23.51
C MET A 223 -7.43 -16.62 -22.59
N GLU A 224 -8.29 -15.83 -21.94
CA GLU A 224 -7.85 -14.76 -21.03
C GLU A 224 -7.06 -15.31 -19.83
N PHE A 225 -7.50 -16.44 -19.27
CA PHE A 225 -6.81 -17.12 -18.18
C PHE A 225 -5.40 -17.56 -18.57
N ASN A 226 -5.27 -18.21 -19.72
CA ASN A 226 -3.98 -18.68 -20.23
C ASN A 226 -3.03 -17.51 -20.53
N ASP A 227 -3.53 -16.43 -21.12
CA ASP A 227 -2.73 -15.23 -21.41
C ASP A 227 -2.22 -14.57 -20.12
N THR A 228 -3.08 -14.44 -19.11
CA THR A 228 -2.71 -13.90 -17.79
C THR A 228 -1.67 -14.77 -17.11
N LEU A 229 -1.83 -16.09 -17.19
CA LEU A 229 -0.91 -17.05 -16.60
C LEU A 229 0.47 -17.00 -17.27
N LEU A 230 0.51 -16.96 -18.61
CA LEU A 230 1.74 -16.83 -19.38
C LEU A 230 2.48 -15.52 -19.06
N MET A 231 1.76 -14.39 -19.03
CA MET A 231 2.31 -13.08 -18.68
C MET A 231 2.91 -13.08 -17.26
N THR A 232 2.23 -13.74 -16.33
CA THR A 232 2.71 -13.89 -14.95
C THR A 232 3.98 -14.75 -14.89
N TYR A 233 4.04 -15.88 -15.62
CA TYR A 233 5.24 -16.71 -15.67
C TYR A 233 6.44 -15.95 -16.27
N LEU A 234 6.25 -15.21 -17.36
CA LEU A 234 7.32 -14.40 -17.96
C LEU A 234 7.84 -13.33 -17.00
N ALA A 235 6.96 -12.69 -16.23
CA ALA A 235 7.36 -11.75 -15.18
C ALA A 235 8.18 -12.45 -14.08
N MET A 236 7.79 -13.66 -13.67
CA MET A 236 8.56 -14.44 -12.70
C MET A 236 9.95 -14.83 -13.24
N PHE A 237 10.07 -15.23 -14.50
CA PHE A 237 11.36 -15.49 -15.12
C PHE A 237 12.25 -14.25 -15.16
N THR A 238 11.67 -13.08 -15.47
CA THR A 238 12.38 -11.80 -15.47
C THR A 238 12.93 -11.47 -14.07
N ASN A 239 12.10 -11.65 -13.03
CA ASN A 239 12.53 -11.46 -11.64
C ASN A 239 13.62 -12.46 -11.24
N CYS A 240 13.48 -13.74 -11.62
CA CYS A 240 14.49 -14.77 -11.37
C CYS A 240 15.83 -14.40 -12.01
N ALA A 241 15.83 -14.00 -13.29
CA ALA A 241 17.02 -13.55 -13.99
C ALA A 241 17.67 -12.33 -13.31
N SER A 242 16.87 -11.36 -12.86
CA SER A 242 17.37 -10.21 -12.09
C SER A 242 18.07 -10.65 -10.80
N THR A 243 17.44 -11.51 -10.00
CA THR A 243 18.04 -12.03 -8.75
C THR A 243 19.28 -12.89 -9.00
N MET A 244 19.31 -13.66 -10.09
CA MET A 244 20.46 -14.44 -10.51
C MET A 244 21.63 -13.52 -10.88
N ASN A 245 21.35 -12.43 -11.61
CA ASN A 245 22.37 -11.47 -11.99
C ASN A 245 23.00 -10.78 -10.76
N GLU A 246 22.17 -10.39 -9.77
CA GLU A 246 22.66 -9.86 -8.49
C GLU A 246 23.53 -10.87 -7.74
N LEU A 247 23.16 -12.16 -7.76
CA LEU A 247 23.93 -13.22 -7.11
C LEU A 247 25.29 -13.41 -7.82
N VAL A 248 25.29 -13.46 -9.14
CA VAL A 248 26.53 -13.56 -9.94
C VAL A 248 27.44 -12.37 -9.65
N GLU A 249 26.92 -11.14 -9.62
CA GLU A 249 27.71 -9.94 -9.31
C GLU A 249 28.34 -10.01 -7.91
N LYS A 250 27.59 -10.46 -6.90
CA LYS A 250 28.11 -10.69 -5.54
C LYS A 250 29.15 -11.80 -5.50
N PHE A 251 28.93 -12.90 -6.22
CA PHE A 251 29.88 -14.01 -6.28
C PHE A 251 31.19 -13.57 -6.94
N SER A 252 31.11 -12.90 -8.10
CA SER A 252 32.27 -12.36 -8.80
C SER A 252 33.07 -11.41 -7.91
N THR A 253 32.42 -10.48 -7.20
CA THR A 253 33.13 -9.56 -6.29
C THR A 253 33.83 -10.24 -5.10
N ILE A 254 33.25 -11.31 -4.55
CA ILE A 254 33.85 -12.07 -3.43
C ILE A 254 35.02 -12.95 -3.91
N TYR A 255 34.85 -13.65 -5.03
CA TYR A 255 35.83 -14.63 -5.52
C TYR A 255 36.99 -13.99 -6.31
N ASP A 256 36.77 -12.90 -7.07
CA ASP A 256 37.89 -12.22 -7.75
C ASP A 256 38.87 -11.58 -6.76
N ARG A 257 38.41 -11.17 -5.56
CA ARG A 257 39.30 -10.66 -4.52
C ARG A 257 40.24 -11.73 -3.94
N HIS A 258 39.84 -13.01 -3.95
CA HIS A 258 40.69 -14.11 -3.48
C HIS A 258 41.76 -14.49 -4.50
N SER A 259 41.48 -14.37 -5.80
CA SER A 259 42.46 -14.63 -6.86
C SER A 259 43.63 -13.62 -6.84
N ARG A 260 43.36 -12.34 -6.53
CA ARG A 260 44.40 -11.29 -6.48
C ARG A 260 45.31 -11.31 -5.25
N ARG A 261 44.97 -12.05 -4.18
CA ARG A 261 45.76 -12.08 -2.93
C ARG A 261 46.87 -13.15 -2.91
N GLY A 262 46.95 -14.01 -3.94
CA GLY A 262 47.94 -15.08 -4.05
C GLY A 262 49.26 -14.72 -4.76
N GLY A 263 49.45 -13.46 -5.16
CA GLY A 263 50.58 -13.05 -6.00
C GLY A 263 51.47 -11.98 -5.38
N ARG A 264 52.07 -12.23 -4.20
CA ARG A 264 53.26 -11.49 -3.71
C ARG A 264 53.75 -12.05 -2.37
N THR A 265 54.68 -13.00 -2.42
CA THR A 265 55.84 -13.10 -1.49
C THR A 265 56.80 -14.18 -1.99
N SER A 266 57.93 -13.77 -2.56
CA SER A 266 59.25 -14.16 -2.05
C SER A 266 60.30 -13.34 -2.77
N PHE A 267 60.81 -12.34 -2.05
CA PHE A 267 62.17 -11.86 -2.21
C PHE A 267 63.08 -12.88 -1.52
N ILE A 268 64.06 -13.41 -2.24
CA ILE A 268 65.49 -13.54 -1.90
C ILE A 268 66.17 -14.00 -3.18
#